data_AF-A0A6A6EM20-F1
#
_entry.id   AF-A0A6A6EM20-F1
#
_cell.length_a   1.000
_cell.length_b   1.000
_cell.length_c   1.000
_cell.angle_alpha   90.00
_cell.angle_beta   90.00
_cell.angle_gamma   90.00
#
_symmetry.space_group_name_H-M   'P 1'
#
loop_
_entity.id
_entity.type
_entity.pdbx_description
1 polymer ?
#
loop_
_entity_poly.entity_id
_entity_poly.type
_entity_poly.pdbx_seq_one_letter_code
_entity_poly.pdbx_strand_id
1 'polypeptide(L)'
;MDDVQYQAVLAFESLGIGLLVHPSRFGDAIDALGGRKNEKFARFNLLIGLSGDGLPRTLRNSTGCVSAFNLVIACKTCYDNTKMANILHQLMINQGVYSTSPASPYQLVQLLNAISGYADKLIPVQYFTDLSHEVLSRLTISTELPGLLSDLDPKPAAGILTAIFTAIQNQQIDRITLNDCVGGIWLATVLLWLDPTTIQISLRGESIYGDNNRRLCLSFSSAKDGESWVIHEWKAEKNVSALIVPATNNSSN
;
A
#
# COMPACT_ATOMS: atom_id res chain seq x y z
N MET A 1 -12.83 -13.37 -22.82
CA MET A 1 -11.45 -12.85 -22.63
C MET A 1 -11.65 -11.37 -22.53
N ASP A 2 -11.64 -10.88 -21.30
CA ASP A 2 -12.59 -9.86 -20.89
C ASP A 2 -11.92 -8.50 -20.79
N ASP A 3 -12.58 -7.50 -21.38
CA ASP A 3 -12.19 -6.09 -21.29
C ASP A 3 -12.11 -5.63 -19.82
N VAL A 4 -11.16 -4.73 -19.53
CA VAL A 4 -11.14 -4.05 -18.23
C VAL A 4 -12.45 -3.31 -18.06
N GLN A 5 -13.26 -3.76 -17.10
CA GLN A 5 -14.57 -3.19 -16.88
C GLN A 5 -14.43 -1.77 -16.35
N TYR A 6 -15.15 -0.82 -16.95
CA TYR A 6 -15.15 0.59 -16.56
C TYR A 6 -15.41 0.79 -15.05
N GLN A 7 -16.24 -0.08 -14.48
CA GLN A 7 -16.54 -0.12 -13.06
C GLN A 7 -15.30 -0.30 -12.18
N ALA A 8 -14.32 -1.10 -12.61
CA ALA A 8 -13.06 -1.28 -11.89
C ALA A 8 -12.23 0.00 -11.89
N VAL A 9 -12.27 0.77 -12.99
CA VAL A 9 -11.56 2.06 -13.09
C VAL A 9 -12.19 3.09 -12.15
N LEU A 10 -13.52 3.17 -12.09
CA LEU A 10 -14.23 4.06 -11.15
C LEU A 10 -13.97 3.71 -9.69
N ALA A 11 -13.98 2.42 -9.37
CA ALA A 11 -13.64 1.93 -8.04
C ALA A 11 -12.20 2.30 -7.65
N PHE A 12 -11.27 2.10 -8.58
CA PHE A 12 -9.86 2.43 -8.42
C PHE A 12 -9.63 3.93 -8.22
N GLU A 13 -10.31 4.77 -9.00
CA GLU A 13 -10.30 6.22 -8.86
C GLU A 13 -10.82 6.65 -7.47
N SER A 14 -11.99 6.13 -7.09
CA SER A 14 -12.67 6.48 -5.84
C SER A 14 -11.82 6.13 -4.61
N LEU A 15 -11.18 4.96 -4.63
CA LEU A 15 -10.25 4.54 -3.59
C LEU A 15 -9.05 5.48 -3.49
N GLY A 16 -8.54 5.95 -4.63
CA GLY A 16 -7.38 6.82 -4.69
C GLY A 16 -7.57 8.22 -4.07
N ILE A 17 -8.80 8.72 -4.01
CA ILE A 17 -9.12 10.02 -3.37
C ILE A 17 -8.73 10.00 -1.88
N GLY A 18 -8.84 8.83 -1.24
CA GLY A 18 -8.57 8.66 0.19
C GLY A 18 -7.11 8.40 0.55
N LEU A 19 -6.21 8.25 -0.43
CA LEU A 19 -4.85 7.79 -0.17
C LEU A 19 -3.90 8.93 0.15
N LEU A 20 -2.95 8.66 1.05
CA LEU A 20 -1.80 9.53 1.26
C LEU A 20 -0.76 9.24 0.18
N VAL A 21 -0.48 10.22 -0.68
CA VAL A 21 0.59 10.16 -1.69
C VAL A 21 1.30 11.50 -1.73
N HIS A 22 2.62 11.48 -1.58
CA HIS A 22 3.45 12.68 -1.61
C HIS A 22 3.45 13.29 -3.02
N PRO A 23 3.39 14.64 -3.17
CA PRO A 23 3.31 15.30 -4.47
C PRO A 23 4.37 14.88 -5.49
N SER A 24 5.60 14.57 -5.04
CA SER A 24 6.67 14.12 -5.93
C SER A 24 6.35 12.80 -6.66
N ARG A 25 5.52 11.93 -6.07
CA ARG A 25 5.14 10.64 -6.65
C ARG A 25 4.08 10.75 -7.73
N PHE A 26 3.37 11.88 -7.81
CA PHE A 26 2.41 12.12 -8.89
C PHE A 26 3.13 12.27 -10.23
N GLY A 27 4.23 13.02 -10.26
CA GLY A 27 5.04 13.21 -11.47
C GLY A 27 5.57 11.88 -12.00
N ASP A 28 6.25 11.11 -11.14
CA ASP A 28 6.78 9.78 -11.47
C ASP A 28 5.70 8.86 -12.07
N ALA A 29 4.53 8.80 -11.43
CA ALA A 29 3.42 7.97 -11.87
C ALA A 29 2.78 8.43 -13.19
N ILE A 30 2.60 9.75 -13.38
CA ILE A 30 2.07 10.32 -14.63
C ILE A 30 3.02 10.02 -15.79
N ASP A 31 4.33 10.20 -15.58
CA ASP A 31 5.36 9.94 -16.57
C ASP A 31 5.42 8.45 -16.94
N ALA A 32 5.34 7.57 -15.94
CA ALA A 32 5.27 6.12 -16.17
C ALA A 32 4.04 5.72 -16.98
N LEU A 33 2.86 6.29 -16.67
CA LEU A 33 1.63 6.06 -17.45
C LEU A 33 1.65 6.72 -18.84
N GLY A 34 2.54 7.70 -19.06
CA GLY A 34 2.78 8.33 -20.36
C GLY A 34 3.85 7.65 -21.23
N GLY A 35 4.62 6.72 -20.67
CA GLY A 35 5.70 6.02 -21.37
C GLY A 35 5.21 5.08 -22.47
N ARG A 36 5.96 5.02 -23.59
CA ARG A 36 5.73 4.02 -24.64
C ARG A 36 6.03 2.62 -24.07
N LYS A 37 5.03 1.73 -24.06
CA LYS A 37 5.19 0.31 -23.67
C LYS A 37 6.35 -0.35 -24.44
N ASN A 38 7.10 -1.21 -23.76
CA ASN A 38 7.97 -2.19 -24.42
C ASN A 38 7.14 -3.00 -25.44
N GLU A 39 7.68 -3.19 -26.64
CA GLU A 39 7.04 -3.66 -27.89
C GLU A 39 6.23 -4.97 -27.81
N LYS A 40 6.30 -5.72 -26.70
CA LYS A 40 5.58 -6.98 -26.50
C LYS A 40 4.06 -6.83 -26.40
N PHE A 41 3.53 -5.64 -26.08
CA PHE A 41 2.08 -5.40 -25.97
C PHE A 41 1.40 -4.87 -27.25
N ALA A 42 2.16 -4.52 -28.29
CA ALA A 42 1.57 -4.04 -29.54
C ALA A 42 0.65 -5.09 -30.20
N ARG A 43 0.91 -6.39 -29.96
CA ARG A 43 0.04 -7.49 -30.40
C ARG A 43 -1.23 -7.70 -29.54
N PHE A 44 -1.28 -7.13 -28.34
CA PHE A 44 -2.45 -7.20 -27.45
C PHE A 44 -3.42 -6.03 -27.65
N ASN A 45 -2.93 -4.89 -28.14
CA ASN A 45 -3.71 -3.65 -28.35
C ASN A 45 -4.73 -3.72 -29.50
N LEU A 46 -4.72 -4.80 -30.31
CA LEU A 46 -5.67 -5.00 -31.42
C LEU A 46 -7.02 -5.60 -30.99
N LEU A 47 -7.18 -5.95 -29.71
CA LEU A 47 -8.32 -6.70 -29.17
C LEU A 47 -9.13 -5.96 -28.08
N ILE A 48 -8.77 -4.72 -27.75
CA ILE A 48 -9.34 -3.98 -26.62
C ILE A 48 -10.21 -2.84 -27.16
N GLY A 49 -11.51 -2.83 -26.82
CA GLY A 49 -12.47 -1.80 -27.21
C GLY A 49 -12.22 -0.40 -26.62
N LEU A 50 -11.12 -0.24 -25.87
CA LEU A 50 -10.50 1.03 -25.53
C LEU A 50 -9.17 1.06 -26.29
N SER A 51 -9.07 1.89 -27.32
CA SER A 51 -7.87 2.08 -28.14
C SER A 51 -6.62 2.17 -27.25
N GLY A 52 -5.53 1.49 -27.61
CA GLY A 52 -4.40 1.13 -26.72
C GLY A 52 -3.72 2.22 -25.88
N ASP A 53 -4.05 3.50 -26.08
CA ASP A 53 -3.61 4.65 -25.29
C ASP A 53 -4.68 5.17 -24.29
N GLY A 54 -5.90 4.63 -24.33
CA GLY A 54 -7.07 5.14 -23.62
C GLY A 54 -6.98 4.94 -22.11
N LEU A 55 -6.75 3.71 -21.64
CA LEU A 55 -6.72 3.42 -20.21
C LEU A 55 -5.58 4.17 -19.47
N PRO A 56 -4.30 4.12 -19.90
CA PRO A 56 -3.23 4.88 -19.23
C PRO A 56 -3.48 6.39 -19.27
N ARG A 57 -4.03 6.91 -20.38
CA ARG A 57 -4.43 8.30 -20.50
C ARG A 57 -5.58 8.67 -19.55
N THR A 58 -6.56 7.80 -19.36
CA THR A 58 -7.62 8.00 -18.37
C THR A 58 -7.04 8.04 -16.97
N LEU A 59 -6.17 7.09 -16.62
CA LEU A 59 -5.58 7.01 -15.28
C LEU A 59 -4.72 8.24 -14.96
N ARG A 60 -3.84 8.67 -15.87
CA ARG A 60 -2.95 9.81 -15.61
C ARG A 60 -3.69 11.16 -15.48
N ASN A 61 -4.90 11.25 -16.02
CA ASN A 61 -5.71 12.46 -15.99
C ASN A 61 -6.57 12.59 -14.71
N SER A 62 -6.59 11.57 -13.87
CA SER A 62 -7.33 11.56 -12.61
C SER A 62 -6.37 11.44 -11.43
N THR A 63 -6.39 12.43 -10.53
CA THR A 63 -5.59 12.42 -9.30
C THR A 63 -5.87 11.17 -8.46
N GLY A 64 -7.14 10.74 -8.36
CA GLY A 64 -7.52 9.52 -7.66
C GLY A 64 -6.87 8.29 -8.30
N CYS A 65 -6.99 8.15 -9.63
CA CYS A 65 -6.34 7.06 -10.35
C CYS A 65 -4.81 7.04 -10.16
N VAL A 66 -4.16 8.21 -10.21
CA VAL A 66 -2.70 8.31 -9.99
C VAL A 66 -2.31 7.92 -8.56
N SER A 67 -3.10 8.32 -7.57
CA SER A 67 -2.87 7.93 -6.17
C SER A 67 -3.00 6.42 -5.97
N ALA A 68 -4.07 5.81 -6.49
CA ALA A 68 -4.27 4.37 -6.41
C ALA A 68 -3.20 3.60 -7.19
N PHE A 69 -2.73 4.13 -8.31
CA PHE A 69 -1.60 3.56 -9.05
C PHE A 69 -0.29 3.59 -8.26
N ASN A 70 -0.03 4.66 -7.51
CA ASN A 70 1.11 4.73 -6.59
C ASN A 70 1.04 3.67 -5.48
N LEU A 71 -0.14 3.42 -4.92
CA LEU A 71 -0.34 2.31 -3.97
C LEU A 71 -0.07 0.95 -4.62
N VAL A 72 -0.51 0.74 -5.86
CA VAL A 72 -0.19 -0.49 -6.61
C VAL A 72 1.32 -0.65 -6.77
N ILE A 73 2.03 0.40 -7.22
CA ILE A 73 3.50 0.38 -7.34
C ILE A 73 4.16 0.01 -6.02
N ALA A 74 3.71 0.61 -4.92
CA ALA A 74 4.23 0.35 -3.58
C ALA A 74 4.08 -1.12 -3.17
N CYS A 75 2.92 -1.73 -3.45
CA CYS A 75 2.61 -3.11 -3.10
C CYS A 75 3.35 -4.14 -3.95
N LYS A 76 3.74 -3.80 -5.20
CA LYS A 76 4.38 -4.74 -6.16
C LYS A 76 5.70 -5.33 -5.68
N THR A 77 6.33 -4.74 -4.67
CA THR A 77 7.60 -5.25 -4.12
C THR A 77 7.44 -6.65 -3.51
N CYS A 78 6.31 -6.93 -2.86
CA CYS A 78 6.08 -8.21 -2.18
C CYS A 78 4.83 -8.95 -2.69
N TYR A 79 3.95 -8.29 -3.44
CA TYR A 79 2.68 -8.87 -3.85
C TYR A 79 2.49 -8.95 -5.37
N ASP A 80 1.96 -10.09 -5.79
CA ASP A 80 1.45 -10.27 -7.14
C ASP A 80 0.12 -9.53 -7.35
N ASN A 81 -0.35 -9.49 -8.60
CA ASN A 81 -1.59 -8.80 -8.94
C ASN A 81 -2.82 -9.40 -8.25
N THR A 82 -2.80 -10.69 -7.87
CA THR A 82 -3.91 -11.35 -7.17
C THR A 82 -4.00 -10.87 -5.72
N LYS A 83 -2.89 -10.89 -4.98
CA LYS A 83 -2.81 -10.37 -3.60
C LYS A 83 -3.12 -8.87 -3.56
N MET A 84 -2.58 -8.09 -4.51
CA MET A 84 -2.88 -6.66 -4.60
C MET A 84 -4.36 -6.39 -4.88
N ALA A 85 -4.99 -7.13 -5.80
CA ALA A 85 -6.43 -6.99 -6.05
C ALA A 85 -7.26 -7.30 -4.81
N ASN A 86 -6.87 -8.30 -4.02
CA ASN A 86 -7.51 -8.62 -2.75
C ASN A 86 -7.34 -7.49 -1.72
N ILE A 87 -6.16 -6.87 -1.62
CA ILE A 87 -5.93 -5.70 -0.76
C ILE A 87 -6.83 -4.55 -1.19
N LEU A 88 -6.85 -4.20 -2.48
CA LEU A 88 -7.69 -3.13 -3.03
C LEU A 88 -9.17 -3.39 -2.78
N HIS A 89 -9.63 -4.63 -2.99
CA HIS A 89 -11.02 -5.01 -2.72
C HIS A 89 -11.38 -4.83 -1.23
N GLN A 90 -10.52 -5.27 -0.31
CA GLN A 90 -10.75 -5.09 1.12
C GLN A 90 -10.70 -3.62 1.53
N LEU A 91 -9.80 -2.82 0.95
CA LEU A 91 -9.79 -1.36 1.15
C LEU A 91 -11.10 -0.72 0.68
N MET A 92 -11.64 -1.13 -0.48
CA MET A 92 -12.92 -0.63 -0.96
C MET A 92 -14.07 -0.94 -0.01
N ILE A 93 -14.08 -2.15 0.59
CA ILE A 93 -15.07 -2.51 1.60
C ILE A 93 -14.90 -1.62 2.84
N ASN A 94 -13.68 -1.53 3.37
CA ASN A 94 -13.41 -0.82 4.62
C ASN A 94 -13.67 0.70 4.51
N GLN A 95 -13.43 1.29 3.34
CA GLN A 95 -13.66 2.72 3.07
C GLN A 95 -15.07 3.02 2.54
N GLY A 96 -15.95 2.01 2.41
CA GLY A 96 -17.31 2.19 1.90
C GLY A 96 -17.42 2.43 0.40
N VAL A 97 -16.30 2.49 -0.34
CA VAL A 97 -16.26 2.65 -1.81
C VAL A 97 -17.01 1.51 -2.51
N TYR A 98 -16.99 0.30 -1.95
CA TYR A 98 -17.68 -0.85 -2.54
C TYR A 98 -19.20 -0.60 -2.71
N SER A 99 -19.81 0.21 -1.85
CA SER A 99 -21.25 0.50 -1.92
C SER A 99 -21.62 1.40 -3.10
N THR A 100 -20.72 2.29 -3.53
CA THR A 100 -20.95 3.25 -4.62
C THR A 100 -20.35 2.80 -5.93
N SER A 101 -19.23 2.10 -5.87
CA SER A 101 -18.50 1.59 -7.04
C SER A 101 -18.01 0.15 -6.79
N PRO A 102 -18.91 -0.84 -6.83
CA PRO A 102 -18.55 -2.23 -6.56
C PRO A 102 -17.65 -2.77 -7.67
N ALA A 103 -16.49 -3.33 -7.30
CA ALA A 103 -15.63 -4.07 -8.20
C ALA A 103 -15.16 -5.34 -7.50
N SER A 104 -15.23 -6.48 -8.16
CA SER A 104 -14.76 -7.76 -7.64
C SER A 104 -13.24 -7.87 -7.72
N PRO A 105 -12.61 -8.75 -6.91
CA PRO A 105 -11.17 -8.99 -7.01
C PRO A 105 -10.73 -9.37 -8.43
N TYR A 106 -11.54 -10.15 -9.16
CA TYR A 106 -11.23 -10.54 -10.54
C TYR A 106 -11.16 -9.33 -11.49
N GLN A 107 -12.12 -8.40 -11.40
CA GLN A 107 -12.11 -7.17 -12.20
C GLN A 107 -10.89 -6.30 -11.86
N LEU A 108 -10.50 -6.26 -10.57
CA LEU A 108 -9.29 -5.54 -10.14
C LEU A 108 -8.02 -6.22 -10.66
N VAL A 109 -7.93 -7.55 -10.68
CA VAL A 109 -6.80 -8.27 -11.30
C VAL A 109 -6.66 -7.92 -12.78
N GLN A 110 -7.76 -7.84 -13.53
CA GLN A 110 -7.73 -7.44 -14.94
C GLN A 110 -7.18 -6.03 -15.13
N LEU A 111 -7.64 -5.08 -14.30
CA LEU A 111 -7.12 -3.72 -14.30
C LEU A 111 -5.61 -3.70 -13.98
N LEU A 112 -5.19 -4.40 -12.92
CA LEU A 112 -3.79 -4.48 -12.51
C LEU A 112 -2.90 -5.09 -13.60
N ASN A 113 -3.37 -6.14 -14.28
CA ASN A 113 -2.66 -6.75 -15.42
C ASN A 113 -2.49 -5.75 -16.57
N ALA A 114 -3.52 -4.94 -16.85
CA ALA A 114 -3.49 -3.96 -17.93
C ALA A 114 -2.48 -2.82 -17.67
N ILE A 115 -2.25 -2.48 -16.40
CA ILE A 115 -1.38 -1.36 -15.99
C ILE A 115 0.00 -1.79 -15.45
N SER A 116 0.20 -3.08 -15.19
CA SER A 116 1.41 -3.60 -14.56
C SER A 116 2.70 -3.19 -15.28
N GLY A 117 2.70 -3.24 -16.61
CA GLY A 117 3.88 -2.91 -17.40
C GLY A 117 4.33 -1.44 -17.31
N TYR A 118 3.48 -0.54 -16.82
CA TYR A 118 3.85 0.84 -16.53
C TYR A 118 4.49 0.99 -15.14
N ALA A 119 4.16 0.11 -14.20
CA ALA A 119 4.65 0.14 -12.83
C ALA A 119 6.08 -0.42 -12.68
N ASP A 120 6.51 -1.31 -13.58
CA ASP A 120 7.73 -2.12 -13.42
C ASP A 120 9.01 -1.30 -13.18
N LYS A 121 9.11 -0.08 -13.72
CA LYS A 121 10.27 0.81 -13.53
C LYS A 121 10.25 1.60 -12.23
N LEU A 122 9.11 1.66 -11.55
CA LEU A 122 8.91 2.45 -10.33
C LEU A 122 8.81 1.59 -9.07
N ILE A 123 8.90 0.26 -9.20
CA ILE A 123 8.81 -0.64 -8.04
C ILE A 123 9.90 -0.27 -7.02
N PRO A 124 9.54 -0.01 -5.75
CA PRO A 124 10.48 0.51 -4.75
C PRO A 124 11.36 -0.59 -4.14
N VAL A 125 12.01 -1.38 -4.99
CA VAL A 125 12.92 -2.47 -4.58
C VAL A 125 14.04 -1.92 -3.70
N GLN A 126 14.61 -0.77 -4.07
CA GLN A 126 15.70 -0.16 -3.31
C GLN A 126 15.27 0.24 -1.89
N TYR A 127 14.07 0.79 -1.72
CA TYR A 127 13.53 1.12 -0.38
C TYR A 127 13.41 -0.13 0.48
N PHE A 128 12.91 -1.22 -0.10
CA PHE A 128 12.79 -2.49 0.60
C PHE A 128 14.15 -3.05 0.98
N THR A 129 15.11 -3.05 0.06
CA THR A 129 16.46 -3.57 0.30
C THR A 129 17.20 -2.75 1.36
N ASP A 130 17.17 -1.41 1.26
CA ASP A 130 17.85 -0.52 2.20
C ASP A 130 17.24 -0.63 3.60
N LEU A 131 15.91 -0.62 3.69
CA LEU A 131 15.22 -0.79 4.96
C LEU A 131 15.48 -2.16 5.57
N SER A 132 15.43 -3.22 4.75
CA SER A 132 15.75 -4.57 5.21
C SER A 132 17.16 -4.61 5.77
N HIS A 133 18.15 -4.12 5.01
CA HIS A 133 19.54 -4.11 5.45
C HIS A 133 19.72 -3.35 6.77
N GLU A 134 19.12 -2.16 6.87
CA GLU A 134 19.23 -1.34 8.07
C GLU A 134 18.60 -2.02 9.30
N VAL A 135 17.38 -2.56 9.16
CA VAL A 135 16.71 -3.31 10.23
C VAL A 135 17.52 -4.54 10.62
N LEU A 136 18.00 -5.32 9.65
CA LEU A 136 18.80 -6.53 9.88
C LEU A 136 20.12 -6.23 10.59
N SER A 137 20.78 -5.12 10.23
CA SER A 137 22.05 -4.72 10.85
C SER A 137 21.93 -4.39 12.34
N ARG A 138 20.71 -4.02 12.80
CA ARG A 138 20.41 -3.64 14.18
C ARG A 138 19.70 -4.73 14.98
N LEU A 139 19.24 -5.80 14.31
CA LEU A 139 18.61 -6.94 14.99
C LEU A 139 19.68 -7.79 15.68
N THR A 140 19.66 -7.78 17.01
CA THR A 140 20.51 -8.66 17.82
C THR A 140 19.93 -10.06 18.02
N ILE A 141 18.63 -10.26 17.78
CA ILE A 141 17.91 -11.51 18.05
C ILE A 141 17.23 -12.00 16.77
N SER A 142 17.61 -13.21 16.34
CA SER A 142 17.10 -13.83 15.10
C SER A 142 15.61 -14.21 15.13
N THR A 143 14.94 -14.18 16.28
CA THR A 143 13.56 -14.67 16.43
C THR A 143 12.51 -13.70 15.89
N GLU A 144 12.82 -12.40 15.78
CA GLU A 144 11.92 -11.38 15.22
C GLU A 144 11.98 -11.33 13.68
N LEU A 145 13.03 -11.90 13.10
CA LEU A 145 13.33 -11.85 11.67
C LEU A 145 12.22 -12.48 10.78
N PRO A 146 11.67 -13.67 11.11
CA PRO A 146 10.65 -14.28 10.26
C PRO A 146 9.38 -13.41 10.18
N GLY A 147 8.98 -12.77 11.28
CA GLY A 147 7.83 -11.86 11.30
C GLY A 147 8.08 -10.60 10.48
N LEU A 148 9.25 -9.96 10.61
CA LEU A 148 9.57 -8.73 9.86
C LEU A 148 9.54 -8.90 8.35
N LEU A 149 9.98 -10.06 7.87
CA LEU A 149 10.05 -10.40 6.44
C LEU A 149 8.83 -11.18 5.93
N SER A 150 7.89 -11.56 6.80
CA SER A 150 6.70 -12.31 6.36
C SER A 150 5.79 -11.43 5.52
N ASP A 151 5.12 -12.02 4.54
CA ASP A 151 4.00 -11.36 3.88
C ASP A 151 2.87 -11.12 4.89
N LEU A 152 2.26 -9.94 4.87
CA LEU A 152 0.97 -9.72 5.52
C LEU A 152 -0.15 -10.32 4.64
N ASP A 153 -1.14 -10.93 5.26
CA ASP A 153 -2.34 -11.33 4.53
C ASP A 153 -3.07 -10.10 3.96
N PRO A 154 -3.73 -10.22 2.79
CA PRO A 154 -4.40 -9.08 2.15
C PRO A 154 -5.42 -8.35 3.03
N LYS A 155 -6.14 -9.10 3.88
CA LYS A 155 -7.18 -8.53 4.74
C LYS A 155 -6.60 -7.73 5.91
N PRO A 156 -5.66 -8.26 6.73
CA PRO A 156 -4.92 -7.46 7.72
C PRO A 156 -4.21 -6.26 7.09
N ALA A 157 -3.54 -6.44 5.96
CA ALA A 157 -2.86 -5.34 5.24
C ALA A 157 -3.84 -4.20 4.90
N ALA A 158 -5.00 -4.52 4.31
CA ALA A 158 -6.02 -3.54 4.00
C ALA A 158 -6.62 -2.87 5.26
N GLY A 159 -6.78 -3.63 6.35
CA GLY A 159 -7.23 -3.08 7.64
C GLY A 159 -6.28 -2.03 8.18
N ILE A 160 -4.97 -2.35 8.21
CA ILE A 160 -3.92 -1.44 8.66
C ILE A 160 -3.87 -0.19 7.78
N LEU A 161 -3.81 -0.36 6.45
CA LEU A 161 -3.77 0.76 5.51
C LEU A 161 -5.02 1.66 5.63
N THR A 162 -6.21 1.08 5.82
CA THR A 162 -7.43 1.87 6.04
C THR A 162 -7.33 2.72 7.30
N ALA A 163 -6.91 2.12 8.42
CA ALA A 163 -6.78 2.81 9.69
C ALA A 163 -5.77 3.96 9.59
N ILE A 164 -4.61 3.73 8.97
CA ILE A 164 -3.60 4.76 8.73
C ILE A 164 -4.17 5.91 7.89
N PHE A 165 -4.72 5.62 6.70
CA PHE A 165 -5.19 6.68 5.80
C PHE A 165 -6.34 7.49 6.41
N THR A 166 -7.27 6.82 7.10
CA THR A 166 -8.37 7.49 7.82
C THR A 166 -7.83 8.39 8.93
N ALA A 167 -6.89 7.90 9.72
CA ALA A 167 -6.32 8.66 10.82
C ALA A 167 -5.50 9.88 10.33
N ILE A 168 -4.76 9.72 9.23
CA ILE A 168 -3.99 10.81 8.62
C ILE A 168 -4.90 11.91 8.06
N GLN A 169 -6.07 11.56 7.52
CA GLN A 169 -7.03 12.57 7.08
C GLN A 169 -7.68 13.34 8.24
N ASN A 170 -7.76 12.72 9.42
CA ASN A 170 -8.34 13.36 10.59
C ASN A 170 -7.36 14.38 11.21
N GLN A 171 -7.61 15.67 10.97
CA GLN A 171 -6.77 16.77 11.49
C GLN A 171 -6.69 16.84 13.02
N GLN A 172 -7.58 16.17 13.75
CA GLN A 172 -7.51 16.12 15.21
C GLN A 172 -6.48 15.12 15.74
N ILE A 173 -5.99 14.22 14.89
CA ILE A 173 -5.00 13.21 15.26
C ILE A 173 -3.61 13.75 14.95
N ASP A 174 -2.86 14.03 16.01
CA ASP A 174 -1.51 14.61 15.94
C ASP A 174 -0.44 13.56 15.64
N ARG A 175 -0.64 12.34 16.15
CA ARG A 175 0.30 11.22 15.97
C ARG A 175 -0.44 9.89 15.87
N ILE A 176 0.15 8.98 15.09
CA ILE A 176 -0.29 7.60 14.92
C ILE A 176 0.91 6.71 15.20
N THR A 177 0.76 5.69 16.03
CA THR A 177 1.81 4.71 16.32
C THR A 177 1.32 3.32 16.01
N LEU A 178 2.12 2.56 15.26
CA LEU A 178 1.87 1.17 14.91
C LEU A 178 2.92 0.30 15.56
N ASN A 179 2.49 -0.69 16.35
CA ASN A 179 3.37 -1.59 17.05
C ASN A 179 3.09 -3.03 16.61
N ASP A 180 4.05 -3.65 15.93
CA ASP A 180 4.20 -5.09 15.66
C ASP A 180 5.48 -5.30 14.83
N CYS A 181 5.83 -6.54 14.54
CA CYS A 181 6.85 -6.92 13.59
C CYS A 181 6.29 -7.62 12.34
N VAL A 182 5.10 -8.23 12.37
CA VAL A 182 4.58 -9.05 11.24
C VAL A 182 4.41 -8.24 9.96
N GLY A 183 5.16 -8.59 8.91
CA GLY A 183 5.22 -7.86 7.63
C GLY A 183 5.63 -6.40 7.74
N GLY A 184 6.36 -6.05 8.80
CA GLY A 184 6.77 -4.68 9.10
C GLY A 184 7.62 -4.05 8.02
N ILE A 185 8.55 -4.81 7.40
CA ILE A 185 9.43 -4.27 6.35
C ILE A 185 8.61 -3.91 5.10
N TRP A 186 7.68 -4.78 4.68
CA TRP A 186 6.79 -4.48 3.56
C TRP A 186 5.93 -3.25 3.85
N LEU A 187 5.27 -3.21 5.01
CA LEU A 187 4.36 -2.11 5.35
C LEU A 187 5.11 -0.77 5.40
N ALA A 188 6.28 -0.75 6.04
CA ALA A 188 7.13 0.41 6.09
C ALA A 188 7.62 0.84 4.69
N THR A 189 7.99 -0.11 3.82
CA THR A 189 8.36 0.18 2.43
C THR A 189 7.21 0.84 1.67
N VAL A 190 6.00 0.30 1.80
CA VAL A 190 4.81 0.86 1.13
C VAL A 190 4.58 2.29 1.58
N LEU A 191 4.58 2.53 2.89
CA LEU A 191 4.30 3.85 3.44
C LEU A 191 5.44 4.83 3.06
N LEU A 192 6.70 4.43 3.18
CA LEU A 192 7.85 5.27 2.79
C LEU A 192 7.85 5.64 1.31
N TRP A 193 7.43 4.73 0.45
CA TRP A 193 7.26 5.03 -0.97
C TRP A 193 6.19 6.09 -1.19
N LEU A 194 5.04 5.91 -0.55
CA LEU A 194 3.88 6.79 -0.68
C LEU A 194 4.16 8.19 -0.14
N ASP A 195 4.68 8.29 1.08
CA ASP A 195 5.03 9.58 1.67
C ASP A 195 6.16 9.48 2.71
N PRO A 196 7.42 9.66 2.30
CA PRO A 196 8.56 9.55 3.22
C PRO A 196 8.59 10.69 4.26
N THR A 197 7.83 11.77 4.06
CA THR A 197 7.87 12.96 4.93
C THR A 197 6.96 12.84 6.14
N THR A 198 6.07 11.85 6.20
CA THR A 198 5.15 11.68 7.33
C THR A 198 5.53 10.54 8.26
N ILE A 199 6.60 9.82 7.95
CA ILE A 199 6.91 8.51 8.54
C ILE A 199 8.19 8.53 9.34
N GLN A 200 8.11 7.94 10.52
CA GLN A 200 9.22 7.48 11.34
C GLN A 200 9.15 5.95 11.43
N ILE A 201 10.33 5.31 11.40
CA ILE A 201 10.48 3.89 11.68
C ILE A 201 11.42 3.76 12.87
N SER A 202 11.00 3.00 13.88
CA SER A 202 11.81 2.67 15.04
C SER A 202 11.87 1.15 15.25
N LEU A 203 12.97 0.69 15.83
CA LEU A 203 13.15 -0.69 16.27
C LEU A 203 13.49 -0.66 17.75
N ARG A 204 12.66 -1.30 18.56
CA ARG A 204 12.83 -1.36 20.03
C ARG A 204 13.02 0.03 20.68
N GLY A 205 12.33 1.03 20.13
CA GLY A 205 12.37 2.42 20.62
C GLY A 205 13.49 3.29 20.02
N GLU A 206 14.44 2.72 19.27
CA GLU A 206 15.47 3.48 18.58
C GLU A 206 15.02 3.86 17.17
N SER A 207 15.16 5.14 16.80
CA SER A 207 14.82 5.57 15.44
C SER A 207 15.81 5.00 14.44
N ILE A 208 15.27 4.35 13.41
CA ILE A 208 16.02 3.85 12.25
C ILE A 208 15.89 4.82 11.07
N TYR A 209 14.68 5.35 10.86
CA TYR A 209 14.39 6.23 9.75
C TYR A 209 13.46 7.35 10.17
N GLY A 210 13.69 8.54 9.64
CA GLY A 210 12.84 9.72 9.87
C GLY A 210 13.02 10.35 11.26
N ASP A 211 12.52 11.58 11.38
CA ASP A 211 12.58 12.35 12.62
C ASP A 211 11.57 11.86 13.66
N ASN A 212 11.86 12.08 14.94
CA ASN A 212 11.00 11.64 16.05
C ASN A 212 9.61 12.30 16.12
N ASN A 213 9.41 13.37 15.35
CA ASN A 213 8.18 14.19 15.33
C ASN A 213 7.31 13.93 14.10
N ARG A 214 7.56 12.83 13.37
CA ARG A 214 6.74 12.44 12.24
C ARG A 214 5.38 11.94 12.72
N ARG A 215 4.35 12.22 11.93
CA ARG A 215 2.95 11.96 12.30
C ARG A 215 2.64 10.47 12.40
N LEU A 216 3.29 9.64 11.58
CA LEU A 216 3.16 8.20 11.59
C LEU A 216 4.45 7.56 12.10
N CYS A 217 4.39 6.74 13.14
CA CYS A 217 5.52 6.01 13.69
C CYS A 217 5.27 4.51 13.62
N LEU A 218 6.10 3.78 12.89
CA LEU A 218 6.11 2.32 12.87
C LEU A 218 7.19 1.83 13.83
N SER A 219 6.78 1.21 14.92
CA SER A 219 7.66 0.67 15.94
C SER A 219 7.69 -0.84 15.86
N PHE A 220 8.81 -1.37 15.39
CA PHE A 220 9.07 -2.80 15.39
C PHE A 220 9.44 -3.26 16.80
N SER A 221 8.50 -3.98 17.42
CA SER A 221 8.67 -4.61 18.71
C SER A 221 8.05 -6.00 18.67
N SER A 222 8.76 -7.01 19.20
CA SER A 222 8.17 -8.33 19.37
C SER A 222 6.93 -8.21 20.26
N ALA A 223 5.74 -8.43 19.69
CA ALA A 223 4.52 -8.55 20.47
C ALA A 223 4.73 -9.66 21.50
N LYS A 224 4.61 -9.33 22.79
CA LYS A 224 4.77 -10.31 23.87
C LYS A 224 3.57 -11.25 23.98
N ASP A 225 2.44 -10.90 23.37
CA ASP A 225 1.19 -11.67 23.39
C ASP A 225 0.38 -11.39 22.11
N GLY A 226 0.25 -12.39 21.24
CA GLY A 226 -0.66 -12.38 20.09
C GLY A 226 -0.17 -11.60 18.86
N GLU A 227 -0.17 -12.28 17.71
CA GLU A 227 0.23 -11.78 16.38
C GLU A 227 -0.76 -10.71 15.90
N SER A 228 -0.59 -9.44 16.26
CA SER A 228 -1.55 -8.39 15.88
C SER A 228 -0.94 -6.99 15.89
N TRP A 229 -1.14 -6.26 14.79
CA TRP A 229 -0.80 -4.85 14.72
C TRP A 229 -1.68 -4.05 15.66
N VAL A 230 -1.05 -3.34 16.60
CA VAL A 230 -1.73 -2.39 17.47
C VAL A 230 -1.51 -0.98 16.94
N ILE A 231 -2.60 -0.31 16.58
CA ILE A 231 -2.61 1.06 16.05
C ILE A 231 -3.17 1.97 17.13
N HIS A 232 -2.41 2.97 17.55
CA HIS A 232 -2.87 4.00 18.47
C HIS A 232 -2.95 5.36 17.78
N GLU A 233 -4.03 6.08 18.06
CA GLU A 233 -4.25 7.46 17.63
C GLU A 233 -4.10 8.39 18.83
N TRP A 234 -3.31 9.44 18.66
CA TRP A 234 -2.97 10.39 19.71
C TRP A 234 -3.49 11.78 19.37
N LYS A 235 -4.13 12.43 20.35
CA LYS A 235 -4.56 13.84 20.29
C LYS A 235 -4.01 14.58 21.49
N ALA A 236 -3.28 15.68 21.29
CA ALA A 236 -2.61 16.43 22.34
C ALA A 236 -1.87 15.52 23.35
N GLU A 237 -1.16 14.50 22.82
CA GLU A 237 -0.43 13.46 23.58
C GLU A 237 -1.29 12.56 24.49
N LYS A 238 -2.62 12.61 24.38
CA LYS A 238 -3.52 11.64 25.00
C LYS A 238 -3.89 10.57 23.97
N ASN A 239 -3.80 9.31 24.38
CA ASN A 239 -4.31 8.19 23.58
C ASN A 239 -5.84 8.28 23.53
N VAL A 240 -6.41 8.32 22.32
CA VAL A 240 -7.86 8.48 22.13
C VAL A 240 -8.52 7.20 21.62
N SER A 241 -7.75 6.32 20.96
CA SER A 241 -8.24 5.04 20.48
C SER A 241 -7.08 4.04 20.33
N ALA A 242 -7.40 2.75 20.51
CA ALA A 242 -6.51 1.63 20.20
C ALA A 242 -7.28 0.64 19.31
N LEU A 243 -6.78 0.41 18.10
CA LEU A 243 -7.31 -0.59 17.19
C LEU A 243 -6.33 -1.76 17.11
N ILE A 244 -6.81 -2.98 17.36
CA ILE A 244 -6.02 -4.21 17.24
C ILE A 244 -6.43 -4.89 15.94
N VAL A 245 -5.48 -5.10 15.03
CA VAL A 245 -5.69 -5.80 13.75
C VAL A 245 -5.02 -7.17 13.84
N PRO A 246 -5.79 -8.29 13.90
CA PRO A 246 -5.22 -9.62 14.00
C PRO A 246 -4.48 -10.04 12.73
N ALA A 247 -3.27 -10.59 12.88
CA ALA A 247 -2.56 -11.29 11.83
C ALA A 247 -3.09 -12.73 11.80
N THR A 248 -4.16 -13.00 11.04
CA THR A 248 -4.69 -14.37 10.98
C THR A 248 -3.75 -15.29 10.19
N ASN A 249 -3.23 -16.34 10.82
CA ASN A 249 -2.72 -17.53 10.14
C ASN A 249 -3.91 -18.39 9.68
N ASN A 250 -4.25 -18.38 8.40
CA ASN A 250 -5.03 -19.49 7.83
C ASN A 250 -4.07 -20.65 7.58
N SER A 251 -3.92 -21.50 8.60
CA SER A 251 -3.49 -22.88 8.36
C SER A 251 -4.55 -23.57 7.50
N SER A 252 -4.27 -23.68 6.21
CA SER A 252 -4.99 -24.55 5.29
C SER A 252 -4.96 -25.98 5.83
N ASN A 253 -6.14 -26.56 6.07
CA ASN A 253 -6.33 -28.01 6.07
C ASN A 253 -6.15 -28.56 4.66
#